data_AF-A0A0E3N083-F1
#
_entry.id   AF-A0A0E3N083-F1
#
_cell.length_a   1.000
_cell.length_b   1.000
_cell.length_c   1.000
_cell.angle_alpha   90.00
_cell.angle_beta   90.00
_cell.angle_gamma   90.00
#
_symmetry.space_group_name_H-M   'P 1'
#
loop_
_entity.id
_entity.type
_entity.pdbx_description
1 polymer ?
#
loop_
_entity_poly.entity_id
_entity_poly.type
_entity_poly.pdbx_seq_one_letter_code
_entity_poly.pdbx_strand_id
1 'polypeptide(L)'
;MKPANTKEDVVPKVSNSSTLEEVEEEQLYAGPLKIEQLLAKGFVKRDLELLKEGGLQTVECVAYAPMRTLCAIKGISEQKAEKLKKACKELCNSGFCNAIDYHDARQNLIKFTTGSKQLDSLLKGGIETGGITELFGEFRTGKSQLCHTLAITCQLPIEQSGGEGKCLWIDTEGTFRPERIVAIAKRYGLHPTDCLNNIAYAKAYNCDHQTELLIDASAMMADARFALLIV
;
A
#
# COMPACT_ATOMS: atom_id res chain seq x y z
N MET A 1 37.76 68.76 -6.42
CA MET A 1 36.56 68.66 -5.56
C MET A 1 36.83 67.66 -4.44
N LYS A 2 36.53 68.00 -3.19
CA LYS A 2 35.96 67.07 -2.17
C LYS A 2 34.43 67.01 -2.39
N PRO A 3 33.60 66.17 -1.73
CA PRO A 3 33.82 65.24 -0.60
C PRO A 3 33.82 63.76 -1.09
N ALA A 4 33.55 62.67 -0.33
CA ALA A 4 33.04 62.49 1.04
C ALA A 4 33.56 61.19 1.71
N ASN A 5 33.01 60.86 2.89
CA ASN A 5 33.14 59.60 3.63
C ASN A 5 31.86 59.40 4.45
N THR A 6 31.13 58.29 4.29
CA THR A 6 30.07 57.85 5.22
C THR A 6 29.73 56.36 5.06
N LYS A 7 30.11 55.58 6.08
CA LYS A 7 29.38 54.48 6.73
C LYS A 7 28.42 53.62 5.91
N GLU A 8 28.69 52.32 5.88
CA GLU A 8 27.71 51.26 5.63
C GLU A 8 26.84 51.06 6.88
N ASP A 9 25.52 51.10 6.73
CA ASP A 9 24.57 50.82 7.81
C ASP A 9 24.35 49.31 7.97
N VAL A 10 24.86 48.75 9.07
CA VAL A 10 24.59 47.37 9.47
C VAL A 10 23.22 47.30 10.15
N VAL A 11 22.21 46.81 9.43
CA VAL A 11 20.91 46.44 10.00
C VAL A 11 20.93 44.95 10.38
N PRO A 12 20.75 44.57 11.66
CA PRO A 12 20.80 43.18 12.07
C PRO A 12 19.53 42.43 11.63
N LYS A 13 19.66 41.46 10.74
CA LYS A 13 18.59 40.47 10.50
C LYS A 13 18.52 39.54 11.72
N VAL A 14 17.45 39.70 12.51
CA VAL A 14 17.10 38.78 13.59
C VAL A 14 16.83 37.40 12.99
N SER A 15 17.62 36.42 13.38
CA SER A 15 17.51 35.02 12.93
C SER A 15 16.40 34.30 13.70
N ASN A 16 15.18 34.31 13.15
CA ASN A 16 14.13 33.35 13.48
C ASN A 16 13.80 32.55 12.22
N SER A 17 14.47 31.41 12.03
CA SER A 17 14.25 30.51 10.87
C SER A 17 14.41 29.03 11.24
N SER A 18 14.20 28.66 12.51
CA SER A 18 14.40 27.30 13.03
C SER A 18 13.09 26.59 13.38
N THR A 19 12.00 26.85 12.63
CA THR A 19 10.67 26.26 12.85
C THR A 19 9.90 25.96 11.56
N LEU A 20 10.61 25.77 10.44
CA LEU A 20 10.01 25.40 9.14
C LEU A 20 10.64 24.15 8.51
N GLU A 21 11.67 23.56 9.10
CA GLU A 21 12.38 22.38 8.57
C GLU A 21 11.99 21.06 9.28
N GLU A 22 11.13 21.11 10.32
CA GLU A 22 10.74 19.94 11.14
C GLU A 22 9.32 19.39 10.84
N VAL A 23 8.71 19.74 9.70
CA VAL A 23 7.29 19.40 9.41
C VAL A 23 7.11 18.54 8.13
N GLU A 24 8.16 18.31 7.33
CA GLU A 24 8.03 17.63 6.03
C GLU A 24 8.43 16.14 6.00
N GLU A 25 8.94 15.56 7.10
CA GLU A 25 9.38 14.14 7.12
C GLU A 25 8.27 13.11 7.47
N GLU A 26 7.12 13.50 8.01
CA GLU A 26 6.08 12.56 8.49
C GLU A 26 5.01 12.12 7.45
N GLN A 27 5.08 12.56 6.19
CA GLN A 27 4.13 12.11 5.15
C GLN A 27 4.55 10.84 4.38
N LEU A 28 5.52 10.08 4.88
CA LEU A 28 5.86 8.77 4.32
C LEU A 28 4.76 7.74 4.61
N TYR A 29 3.94 7.46 3.59
CA TYR A 29 2.90 6.42 3.58
C TYR A 29 1.81 6.56 4.68
N ALA A 30 0.90 7.52 4.48
CA ALA A 30 -0.46 7.33 4.97
C ALA A 30 -1.05 6.07 4.30
N GLY A 31 -1.25 5.00 5.08
CA GLY A 31 -1.96 3.80 4.63
C GLY A 31 -3.44 4.09 4.29
N PRO A 32 -4.19 3.09 3.80
CA PRO A 32 -5.58 3.29 3.40
C PRO A 32 -6.42 3.86 4.55
N LEU A 33 -7.24 4.85 4.23
CA LEU A 33 -8.09 5.52 5.20
C LEU A 33 -9.16 4.55 5.73
N LYS A 34 -9.14 4.32 7.05
CA LYS A 34 -10.09 3.43 7.73
C LYS A 34 -11.51 4.00 7.68
N ILE A 35 -12.52 3.16 7.42
CA ILE A 35 -13.92 3.62 7.28
C ILE A 35 -14.49 4.26 8.55
N GLU A 36 -13.88 4.02 9.71
CA GLU A 36 -14.18 4.69 10.98
C GLU A 36 -14.09 6.22 10.88
N GLN A 37 -13.31 6.77 9.93
CA GLN A 37 -13.30 8.22 9.64
C GLN A 37 -14.66 8.75 9.15
N LEU A 38 -15.52 7.91 8.57
CA LEU A 38 -16.87 8.31 8.14
C LEU A 38 -17.78 8.64 9.33
N LEU A 39 -17.47 8.18 10.55
CA LEU A 39 -18.20 8.59 11.76
C LEU A 39 -18.10 10.11 11.97
N ALA A 40 -16.93 10.72 11.69
CA ALA A 40 -16.74 12.17 11.77
C ALA A 40 -17.49 12.94 10.66
N LYS A 41 -17.88 12.26 9.57
CA LYS A 41 -18.74 12.79 8.50
C LYS A 41 -20.25 12.57 8.76
N GLY A 42 -20.62 12.06 9.94
CA GLY A 42 -22.01 11.91 10.37
C GLY A 42 -22.68 10.58 10.05
N PHE A 43 -21.92 9.56 9.63
CA PHE A 43 -22.42 8.19 9.48
C PHE A 43 -22.42 7.45 10.82
N VAL A 44 -23.28 6.44 10.97
CA VAL A 44 -23.39 5.63 12.21
C VAL A 44 -22.69 4.27 12.06
N LYS A 45 -22.32 3.63 13.17
CA LYS A 45 -21.61 2.32 13.16
C LYS A 45 -22.29 1.26 12.28
N ARG A 46 -23.63 1.21 12.29
CA ARG A 46 -24.42 0.32 11.42
C ARG A 46 -24.15 0.52 9.92
N ASP A 47 -23.80 1.73 9.52
CA ASP A 47 -23.51 2.04 8.11
C ASP A 47 -22.14 1.47 7.72
N LEU A 48 -21.18 1.51 8.65
CA LEU A 48 -19.85 0.94 8.49
C LEU A 48 -19.91 -0.60 8.51
N GLU A 49 -20.76 -1.19 9.37
CA GLU A 49 -21.06 -2.63 9.38
C GLU A 49 -21.60 -3.08 8.01
N LEU A 50 -22.60 -2.39 7.44
CA LEU A 50 -23.13 -2.70 6.10
C LEU A 50 -22.08 -2.54 4.98
N LEU A 51 -21.17 -1.57 5.09
CA LEU A 51 -20.07 -1.41 4.14
C LEU A 51 -19.06 -2.58 4.23
N LYS A 52 -18.70 -3.01 5.45
CA LYS A 52 -17.83 -4.19 5.67
C LYS A 52 -18.49 -5.48 5.18
N GLU A 53 -19.79 -5.69 5.44
CA GLU A 53 -20.59 -6.79 4.88
C GLU A 53 -20.64 -6.75 3.35
N GLY A 54 -20.59 -5.56 2.76
CA GLY A 54 -20.48 -5.34 1.31
C GLY A 54 -19.06 -5.47 0.74
N GLY A 55 -18.07 -5.88 1.53
CA GLY A 55 -16.67 -6.01 1.11
C GLY A 55 -15.91 -4.68 0.98
N LEU A 56 -16.43 -3.57 1.50
CA LEU A 56 -15.84 -2.23 1.40
C LEU A 56 -15.17 -1.84 2.72
N GLN A 57 -13.88 -2.17 2.83
CA GLN A 57 -13.11 -2.10 4.08
C GLN A 57 -12.40 -0.76 4.31
N THR A 58 -12.26 0.09 3.27
CA THR A 58 -11.57 1.39 3.33
C THR A 58 -12.38 2.52 2.69
N VAL A 59 -12.06 3.77 3.02
CA VAL A 59 -12.74 4.95 2.45
C VAL A 59 -12.50 5.03 0.93
N GLU A 60 -11.30 4.65 0.46
CA GLU A 60 -10.96 4.58 -0.96
C GLU A 60 -11.85 3.57 -1.72
N CYS A 61 -12.08 2.38 -1.15
CA CYS A 61 -12.99 1.40 -1.75
C CYS A 61 -14.38 2.01 -1.96
N VAL A 62 -14.92 2.74 -0.98
CA VAL A 62 -16.21 3.45 -1.11
C VAL A 62 -16.11 4.62 -2.10
N ALA A 63 -15.01 5.36 -2.12
CA ALA A 63 -14.76 6.47 -3.05
C ALA A 63 -14.70 6.01 -4.52
N TYR A 64 -14.20 4.79 -4.79
CA TYR A 64 -14.03 4.25 -6.14
C TYR A 64 -15.19 3.34 -6.61
N ALA A 65 -15.87 2.61 -5.71
CA ALA A 65 -16.94 1.67 -6.08
C ALA A 65 -18.10 2.33 -6.87
N PRO A 66 -18.54 1.81 -8.03
CA PRO A 66 -19.66 2.40 -8.78
C PRO A 66 -20.93 2.56 -7.94
N MET A 67 -21.78 3.56 -8.23
CA MET A 67 -23.02 3.80 -7.47
C MET A 67 -23.90 2.55 -7.38
N ARG A 68 -23.99 1.78 -8.48
CA ARG A 68 -24.71 0.50 -8.53
C ARG A 68 -24.22 -0.51 -7.49
N THR A 69 -22.91 -0.53 -7.19
CA THR A 69 -22.33 -1.42 -6.18
C THR A 69 -22.76 -1.01 -4.78
N LEU A 70 -22.74 0.30 -4.47
CA LEU A 70 -23.20 0.82 -3.17
C LEU A 70 -24.69 0.56 -2.95
N CYS A 71 -25.53 0.79 -3.98
CA CYS A 71 -26.98 0.54 -3.92
C CYS A 71 -27.36 -0.96 -3.92
N ALA A 72 -26.42 -1.86 -4.24
CA ALA A 72 -26.64 -3.30 -4.12
C ALA A 72 -26.50 -3.81 -2.68
N ILE A 73 -25.86 -3.03 -1.79
CA ILE A 73 -25.72 -3.36 -0.36
C ILE A 73 -27.07 -3.16 0.33
N LYS A 74 -27.62 -4.24 0.90
CA LYS A 74 -28.92 -4.24 1.57
C LYS A 74 -28.91 -3.23 2.72
N GLY A 75 -29.83 -2.26 2.69
CA GLY A 75 -29.94 -1.21 3.71
C GLY A 75 -29.20 0.10 3.38
N ILE A 76 -28.51 0.19 2.25
CA ILE A 76 -28.01 1.47 1.70
C ILE A 76 -29.00 1.96 0.64
N SER A 77 -29.64 3.11 0.88
CA SER A 77 -30.46 3.80 -0.12
C SER A 77 -29.60 4.65 -1.05
N GLU A 78 -30.11 4.96 -2.25
CA GLU A 78 -29.42 5.78 -3.25
C GLU A 78 -28.97 7.15 -2.69
N GLN A 79 -29.87 7.87 -2.01
CA GLN A 79 -29.55 9.13 -1.31
C GLN A 79 -28.44 9.00 -0.25
N LYS A 80 -28.27 7.81 0.32
CA LYS A 80 -27.21 7.51 1.31
C LYS A 80 -25.90 7.16 0.62
N ALA A 81 -25.96 6.42 -0.49
CA ALA A 81 -24.80 6.16 -1.35
C ALA A 81 -24.22 7.45 -1.95
N GLU A 82 -25.06 8.41 -2.35
CA GLU A 82 -24.63 9.76 -2.76
C GLU A 82 -23.90 10.52 -1.64
N LYS A 83 -24.45 10.51 -0.42
CA LYS A 83 -23.79 11.14 0.74
C LYS A 83 -22.46 10.47 1.07
N LEU A 84 -22.40 9.14 1.04
CA LEU A 84 -21.16 8.38 1.22
C LEU A 84 -20.13 8.77 0.15
N LYS A 85 -20.53 8.78 -1.13
CA LYS A 85 -19.67 9.19 -2.23
C LYS A 85 -19.09 10.58 -2.06
N LYS A 86 -19.92 11.56 -1.67
CA LYS A 86 -19.46 12.92 -1.42
C LYS A 86 -18.45 12.97 -0.27
N ALA A 87 -18.78 12.35 0.87
CA ALA A 87 -17.92 12.33 2.05
C ALA A 87 -16.56 11.65 1.79
N CYS A 88 -16.55 10.52 1.08
CA CYS A 88 -15.32 9.81 0.73
C CYS A 88 -14.48 10.60 -0.29
N LYS A 89 -15.11 11.27 -1.27
CA LYS A 89 -14.38 12.12 -2.23
C LYS A 89 -13.68 13.30 -1.57
N GLU A 90 -14.29 13.90 -0.56
CA GLU A 90 -13.67 14.95 0.26
C GLU A 90 -12.47 14.44 1.07
N LEU A 91 -12.44 13.16 1.45
CA LEU A 91 -11.34 12.55 2.23
C LEU A 91 -10.19 12.08 1.32
N CYS A 92 -10.48 11.45 0.19
CA CYS A 92 -9.47 10.87 -0.71
C CYS A 92 -8.81 11.90 -1.67
N ASN A 93 -9.20 13.17 -1.61
CA ASN A 93 -8.73 14.26 -2.49
C ASN A 93 -8.68 13.88 -4.00
N SER A 94 -9.67 13.11 -4.48
CA SER A 94 -9.62 12.53 -5.82
C SER A 94 -10.05 13.52 -6.90
N GLY A 95 -9.06 14.12 -7.56
CA GLY A 95 -9.21 15.12 -8.62
C GLY A 95 -8.05 15.11 -9.63
N PHE A 96 -7.97 16.15 -10.46
CA PHE A 96 -6.84 16.36 -11.36
C PHE A 96 -5.64 16.91 -10.59
N CYS A 97 -4.44 16.43 -10.94
CA CYS A 97 -3.14 16.96 -10.49
C CYS A 97 -2.27 17.26 -11.72
N ASN A 98 -1.14 17.97 -11.53
CA ASN A 98 -0.20 18.19 -12.61
C ASN A 98 0.65 16.93 -12.85
N ALA A 99 1.20 16.82 -14.07
CA ALA A 99 2.07 15.70 -14.42
C ALA A 99 3.36 15.63 -13.59
N ILE A 100 3.81 16.76 -13.00
CA ILE A 100 4.97 16.80 -12.09
C ILE A 100 4.61 16.19 -10.73
N ASP A 101 3.51 16.63 -10.11
CA ASP A 101 3.00 16.07 -8.85
C ASP A 101 2.82 14.54 -8.94
N TYR A 102 2.30 14.06 -10.08
CA TYR A 102 2.15 12.62 -10.35
C TYR A 102 3.48 11.90 -10.63
N HIS A 103 4.47 12.58 -11.22
CA HIS A 103 5.80 12.03 -11.41
C HIS A 103 6.49 11.80 -10.06
N ASP A 104 6.46 12.78 -9.18
CA ASP A 104 7.11 12.72 -7.87
C ASP A 104 6.43 11.67 -6.98
N ALA A 105 5.08 11.62 -6.99
CA ALA A 105 4.33 10.54 -6.35
C ALA A 105 4.72 9.14 -6.86
N ARG A 106 5.08 8.98 -8.15
CA ARG A 106 5.57 7.72 -8.71
C ARG A 106 7.02 7.40 -8.36
N GLN A 107 7.88 8.39 -8.11
CA GLN A 107 9.24 8.16 -7.62
C GLN A 107 9.21 7.64 -6.17
N ASN A 108 8.23 8.08 -5.38
CA ASN A 108 8.04 7.69 -3.98
C ASN A 108 7.37 6.31 -3.78
N LEU A 109 7.06 5.57 -4.85
CA LEU A 109 6.52 4.21 -4.75
C LEU A 109 7.58 3.24 -4.21
N ILE A 110 7.23 2.49 -3.17
CA ILE A 110 8.07 1.42 -2.64
C ILE A 110 8.32 0.38 -3.72
N LYS A 111 9.60 0.02 -3.90
CA LYS A 111 10.08 -1.07 -4.76
C LYS A 111 10.93 -2.00 -3.91
N PHE A 112 10.57 -3.28 -3.85
CA PHE A 112 11.32 -4.26 -3.06
C PHE A 112 12.08 -5.28 -3.92
N THR A 113 13.24 -5.69 -3.41
CA THR A 113 14.22 -6.52 -4.14
C THR A 113 13.66 -7.90 -4.47
N THR A 114 13.99 -8.38 -5.67
CA THR A 114 13.80 -9.78 -6.11
C THR A 114 14.83 -10.73 -5.50
N GLY A 115 15.82 -10.21 -4.76
CA GLY A 115 16.98 -10.94 -4.27
C GLY A 115 18.06 -11.18 -5.34
N SER A 116 17.94 -10.55 -6.52
CA SER A 116 18.92 -10.61 -7.60
C SER A 116 19.21 -9.22 -8.16
N LYS A 117 20.44 -8.73 -7.96
CA LYS A 117 20.87 -7.39 -8.44
C LYS A 117 20.66 -7.19 -9.94
N GLN A 118 20.77 -8.25 -10.75
CA GLN A 118 20.58 -8.19 -12.20
C GLN A 118 19.10 -7.99 -12.56
N LEU A 119 18.20 -8.69 -11.86
CA LEU A 119 16.76 -8.57 -12.08
C LEU A 119 16.22 -7.24 -11.51
N ASP A 120 16.71 -6.81 -10.35
CA ASP A 120 16.39 -5.50 -9.77
C ASP A 120 16.82 -4.36 -10.69
N SER A 121 18.00 -4.48 -11.32
CA SER A 121 18.48 -3.51 -12.33
C SER A 121 17.62 -3.51 -13.59
N LEU A 122 17.14 -4.67 -14.05
CA LEU A 122 16.22 -4.77 -15.20
C LEU A 122 14.87 -4.12 -14.89
N LEU A 123 14.37 -4.31 -13.67
CA LEU A 123 13.11 -3.76 -13.17
C LEU A 123 13.24 -2.31 -12.63
N LYS A 124 14.42 -1.70 -12.70
CA LYS A 124 14.70 -0.33 -12.20
C LYS A 124 14.32 -0.13 -10.72
N GLY A 125 14.71 -1.08 -9.88
CA GLY A 125 14.60 -1.03 -8.41
C GLY A 125 14.07 -2.30 -7.76
N GLY A 126 13.36 -3.16 -8.51
CA GLY A 126 12.68 -4.35 -7.98
C GLY A 126 11.20 -4.38 -8.34
N ILE A 127 10.38 -5.05 -7.54
CA ILE A 127 8.92 -5.12 -7.74
C ILE A 127 8.27 -3.84 -7.20
N GLU A 128 7.57 -3.10 -8.07
CA GLU A 128 6.86 -1.85 -7.74
C GLU A 128 5.52 -2.13 -7.04
N THR A 129 5.27 -1.46 -5.91
CA THR A 129 4.00 -1.51 -5.18
C THR A 129 2.90 -0.70 -5.89
N GLY A 130 1.63 -1.02 -5.62
CA GLY A 130 0.48 -0.31 -6.22
C GLY A 130 0.16 -0.71 -7.67
N GLY A 131 0.91 -1.65 -8.25
CA GLY A 131 0.64 -2.24 -9.58
C GLY A 131 0.53 -3.77 -9.52
N ILE A 132 0.14 -4.37 -10.65
CA ILE A 132 0.12 -5.83 -10.85
C ILE A 132 1.32 -6.19 -11.73
N THR A 133 2.16 -7.12 -11.28
CA THR A 133 3.30 -7.66 -12.06
C THR A 133 3.00 -9.11 -12.44
N GLU A 134 2.85 -9.38 -13.74
CA GLU A 134 2.61 -10.73 -14.25
C GLU A 134 3.93 -11.48 -14.46
N LEU A 135 4.01 -12.72 -13.97
CA LEU A 135 5.15 -13.61 -14.16
C LEU A 135 4.72 -14.81 -15.02
N PHE A 136 4.87 -14.72 -16.34
CA PHE A 136 4.52 -15.80 -17.28
C PHE A 136 5.75 -16.59 -17.76
N GLY A 137 5.51 -17.79 -18.29
CA GLY A 137 6.55 -18.68 -18.83
C GLY A 137 6.24 -20.16 -18.59
N GLU A 138 7.03 -21.07 -19.17
CA GLU A 138 6.81 -22.52 -19.10
C GLU A 138 6.85 -23.08 -17.66
N PHE A 139 6.43 -24.34 -17.50
CA PHE A 139 6.64 -25.08 -16.24
C PHE A 139 8.14 -25.14 -15.90
N ARG A 140 8.48 -25.20 -14.60
CA ARG A 140 9.86 -25.32 -14.10
C ARG A 140 10.81 -24.13 -14.40
N THR A 141 10.34 -23.05 -15.02
CA THR A 141 11.14 -21.81 -15.28
C THR A 141 11.46 -20.97 -14.03
N GLY A 142 10.96 -21.36 -12.85
CA GLY A 142 11.30 -20.72 -11.58
C GLY A 142 10.28 -19.71 -11.05
N LYS A 143 9.14 -19.49 -11.71
CA LYS A 143 8.05 -18.60 -11.28
C LYS A 143 7.76 -18.68 -9.77
N SER A 144 7.38 -19.86 -9.27
CA SER A 144 7.08 -20.09 -7.85
C SER A 144 8.29 -19.85 -6.93
N GLN A 145 9.54 -20.05 -7.41
CA GLN A 145 10.75 -19.77 -6.62
C GLN A 145 10.98 -18.27 -6.43
N LEU A 146 10.66 -17.45 -7.44
CA LEU A 146 10.64 -15.99 -7.30
C LEU A 146 9.55 -15.58 -6.30
N CYS A 147 8.34 -16.12 -6.40
CA CYS A 147 7.26 -15.85 -5.43
C CYS A 147 7.67 -16.18 -3.98
N HIS A 148 8.30 -17.33 -3.71
CA HIS A 148 8.83 -17.66 -2.37
C HIS A 148 9.91 -16.68 -1.88
N THR A 149 10.66 -16.06 -2.79
CA THR A 149 11.66 -15.05 -2.45
C THR A 149 10.99 -13.71 -2.14
N LEU A 150 10.02 -13.29 -2.95
CA LEU A 150 9.26 -12.05 -2.77
C LEU A 150 8.43 -12.06 -1.47
N ALA A 151 7.87 -13.22 -1.08
CA ALA A 151 7.17 -13.41 0.19
C ALA A 151 8.05 -13.21 1.44
N ILE A 152 9.38 -13.19 1.28
CA ILE A 152 10.34 -12.79 2.33
C ILE A 152 10.80 -11.34 2.12
N THR A 153 11.17 -10.94 0.90
CA THR A 153 11.74 -9.60 0.69
C THR A 153 10.73 -8.48 0.90
N CYS A 154 9.43 -8.72 0.71
CA CYS A 154 8.39 -7.77 1.10
C CYS A 154 8.33 -7.48 2.61
N GLN A 155 8.88 -8.36 3.44
CA GLN A 155 8.92 -8.22 4.91
C GLN A 155 10.17 -7.48 5.42
N LEU A 156 11.16 -7.24 4.55
CA LEU A 156 12.38 -6.52 4.93
C LEU A 156 12.09 -5.03 5.23
N PRO A 157 12.96 -4.36 6.01
CA PRO A 157 12.95 -2.91 6.16
C PRO A 157 13.08 -2.18 4.82
N ILE A 158 12.49 -0.99 4.69
CA ILE A 158 12.51 -0.21 3.44
C ILE A 158 13.95 0.16 3.06
N GLU A 159 14.82 0.44 4.04
CA GLU A 159 16.26 0.74 3.81
C GLU A 159 17.03 -0.45 3.23
N GLN A 160 16.50 -1.67 3.37
CA GLN A 160 17.06 -2.89 2.79
C GLN A 160 16.39 -3.26 1.45
N SER A 161 15.71 -2.31 0.81
CA SER A 161 14.85 -2.53 -0.36
C SER A 161 13.76 -3.56 -0.07
N GLY A 162 13.11 -3.42 1.09
CA GLY A 162 11.95 -4.19 1.50
C GLY A 162 10.63 -3.42 1.38
N GLY A 163 9.56 -4.01 1.91
CA GLY A 163 8.21 -3.41 1.91
C GLY A 163 7.60 -3.18 3.29
N GLU A 164 8.26 -3.65 4.36
CA GLU A 164 7.76 -3.61 5.75
C GLU A 164 6.32 -4.09 5.88
N GLY A 165 5.99 -5.20 5.21
CA GLY A 165 4.62 -5.71 5.23
C GLY A 165 4.55 -7.23 5.10
N LYS A 166 3.43 -7.76 5.59
CA LYS A 166 3.07 -9.16 5.46
C LYS A 166 2.83 -9.55 3.99
N CYS A 167 2.86 -10.85 3.73
CA CYS A 167 2.50 -11.42 2.43
C CYS A 167 1.15 -12.15 2.53
N LEU A 168 0.27 -11.94 1.57
CA LEU A 168 -0.84 -12.84 1.27
C LEU A 168 -0.42 -13.78 0.13
N TRP A 169 -0.78 -15.05 0.25
CA TRP A 169 -0.50 -16.08 -0.73
C TRP A 169 -1.73 -16.92 -0.99
N ILE A 170 -2.36 -16.71 -2.14
CA ILE A 170 -3.37 -17.60 -2.70
C ILE A 170 -2.64 -18.60 -3.59
N ASP A 171 -2.84 -19.90 -3.37
CA ASP A 171 -2.19 -20.98 -4.13
C ASP A 171 -3.24 -21.81 -4.86
N THR A 172 -3.13 -21.92 -6.18
CA THR A 172 -4.03 -22.70 -7.03
C THR A 172 -3.50 -24.12 -7.30
N GLU A 173 -2.18 -24.30 -7.33
CA GLU A 173 -1.53 -25.58 -7.67
C GLU A 173 -1.15 -26.41 -6.43
N GLY A 174 -1.01 -25.78 -5.26
CA GLY A 174 -0.42 -26.41 -4.07
C GLY A 174 1.11 -26.48 -4.14
N THR A 175 1.75 -25.43 -4.66
CA THR A 175 3.23 -25.35 -4.80
C THR A 175 3.94 -24.58 -3.68
N PHE A 176 3.20 -23.96 -2.74
CA PHE A 176 3.79 -23.32 -1.56
C PHE A 176 4.50 -24.34 -0.65
N ARG A 177 5.72 -24.04 -0.21
CA ARG A 177 6.58 -24.91 0.61
C ARG A 177 7.23 -24.09 1.74
N PRO A 178 6.73 -24.20 2.99
CA PRO A 178 7.27 -23.46 4.14
C PRO A 178 8.79 -23.63 4.35
N GLU A 179 9.36 -24.78 3.96
CA GLU A 179 10.79 -25.06 4.07
C GLU A 179 11.63 -24.13 3.17
N ARG A 180 11.06 -23.68 2.04
CA ARG A 180 11.69 -22.67 1.17
C ARG A 180 11.70 -21.30 1.85
N ILE A 181 10.60 -20.91 2.52
CA ILE A 181 10.51 -19.68 3.31
C ILE A 181 11.59 -19.67 4.41
N VAL A 182 11.72 -20.78 5.16
CA VAL A 182 12.76 -20.92 6.20
C VAL A 182 14.18 -20.75 5.64
N ALA A 183 14.47 -21.32 4.47
CA ALA A 183 15.78 -21.20 3.84
C ALA A 183 16.08 -19.77 3.37
N ILE A 184 15.08 -19.06 2.86
CA ILE A 184 15.21 -17.69 2.36
C ILE A 184 15.27 -16.68 3.51
N ALA A 185 14.48 -16.85 4.57
CA ALA A 185 14.56 -16.03 5.79
C ALA A 185 15.98 -16.04 6.38
N LYS A 186 16.60 -17.22 6.49
CA LYS A 186 17.99 -17.38 6.95
C LYS A 186 19.01 -16.64 6.08
N ARG A 187 18.81 -16.57 4.75
CA ARG A 187 19.69 -15.82 3.84
C ARG A 187 19.70 -14.32 4.16
N TYR A 188 18.58 -13.77 4.62
CA TYR A 188 18.44 -12.35 4.99
C TYR A 188 18.62 -12.10 6.49
N GLY A 189 19.03 -13.10 7.28
CA GLY A 189 19.20 -12.96 8.73
C GLY A 189 17.90 -12.82 9.54
N LEU A 190 16.74 -13.07 8.91
CA LEU A 190 15.43 -12.99 9.57
C LEU A 190 15.12 -14.26 10.38
N HIS A 191 14.34 -14.10 11.45
CA HIS A 191 13.88 -15.23 12.25
C HIS A 191 12.79 -16.03 11.49
N PRO A 192 13.00 -17.33 11.19
CA PRO A 192 12.12 -18.06 10.29
C PRO A 192 10.67 -18.19 10.75
N THR A 193 10.43 -18.31 12.06
CA THR A 193 9.07 -18.41 12.63
C THR A 193 8.27 -17.14 12.40
N ASP A 194 8.93 -15.98 12.53
CA ASP A 194 8.29 -14.67 12.39
C ASP A 194 7.95 -14.44 10.91
N CYS A 195 8.86 -14.81 10.01
CA CYS A 195 8.61 -14.81 8.57
C CYS A 195 7.44 -15.69 8.14
N LEU A 196 7.25 -16.85 8.78
CA LEU A 196 6.10 -17.73 8.53
C LEU A 196 4.80 -17.13 9.08
N ASN A 197 4.82 -16.56 10.29
CA ASN A 197 3.66 -15.87 10.88
C ASN A 197 3.21 -14.62 10.09
N ASN A 198 4.11 -14.06 9.28
CA ASN A 198 3.85 -12.93 8.39
C ASN A 198 3.37 -13.34 6.97
N ILE A 199 3.18 -14.64 6.70
CA ILE A 199 2.59 -15.12 5.44
C ILE A 199 1.21 -15.71 5.71
N ALA A 200 0.18 -15.03 5.24
CA ALA A 200 -1.19 -15.54 5.22
C ALA A 200 -1.39 -16.40 3.97
N TYR A 201 -1.50 -17.72 4.15
CA TYR A 201 -1.64 -18.69 3.06
C TYR A 201 -3.07 -19.24 2.97
N ALA A 202 -3.61 -19.32 1.75
CA ALA A 202 -4.85 -20.01 1.43
C ALA A 202 -4.71 -20.82 0.13
N LYS A 203 -5.33 -22.00 0.07
CA LYS A 203 -5.41 -22.79 -1.17
C LYS A 203 -6.77 -22.60 -1.84
N ALA A 204 -6.78 -22.05 -3.05
CA ALA A 204 -7.97 -21.99 -3.88
C ALA A 204 -8.24 -23.38 -4.51
N TYR A 205 -9.51 -23.77 -4.59
CA TYR A 205 -9.94 -25.07 -5.14
C TYR A 205 -10.73 -24.94 -6.45
N ASN A 206 -11.23 -23.74 -6.74
CA ASN A 206 -11.95 -23.34 -7.94
C ASN A 206 -11.95 -21.79 -8.04
N CYS A 207 -12.47 -21.24 -9.14
CA CYS A 207 -12.47 -19.80 -9.40
C CYS A 207 -13.37 -19.00 -8.44
N ASP A 208 -14.48 -19.59 -7.99
CA ASP A 208 -15.42 -18.94 -7.08
C ASP A 208 -14.76 -18.74 -5.70
N HIS A 209 -14.18 -19.80 -5.14
CA HIS A 209 -13.40 -19.75 -3.90
C HIS A 209 -12.18 -18.84 -4.02
N GLN A 210 -11.50 -18.79 -5.18
CA GLN A 210 -10.42 -17.82 -5.41
C GLN A 210 -10.92 -16.37 -5.31
N THR A 211 -12.16 -16.10 -5.76
CA THR A 211 -12.78 -14.78 -5.68
C THR A 211 -13.21 -14.44 -4.25
N GLU A 212 -13.75 -15.42 -3.51
CA GLU A 212 -14.08 -15.28 -2.08
C GLU A 212 -12.83 -14.93 -1.24
N LEU A 213 -11.71 -15.61 -1.48
CA LEU A 213 -10.43 -15.35 -0.78
C LEU A 213 -9.90 -13.91 -1.00
N LEU A 214 -10.25 -13.25 -2.11
CA LEU A 214 -9.90 -11.85 -2.33
C LEU A 214 -10.75 -10.88 -1.48
N ILE A 215 -11.99 -11.26 -1.15
CA ILE A 215 -12.85 -10.50 -0.23
C ILE A 215 -12.28 -10.60 1.19
N ASP A 216 -11.93 -11.81 1.64
CA ASP A 216 -11.29 -12.03 2.94
C ASP A 216 -9.94 -11.29 3.04
N ALA A 217 -9.12 -11.37 1.99
CA ALA A 217 -7.87 -10.63 1.90
C ALA A 217 -8.06 -9.11 2.09
N SER A 218 -9.14 -8.52 1.53
CA SER A 218 -9.42 -7.09 1.69
C SER A 218 -9.65 -6.69 3.15
N ALA A 219 -10.28 -7.54 3.96
CA ALA A 219 -10.48 -7.31 5.39
C ALA A 219 -9.15 -7.43 6.15
N MET A 220 -8.35 -8.46 5.84
CA MET A 220 -7.02 -8.64 6.43
C MET A 220 -6.09 -7.45 6.16
N MET A 221 -6.15 -6.87 4.94
CA MET A 221 -5.37 -5.68 4.54
C MET A 221 -5.82 -4.38 5.22
N ALA A 222 -7.05 -4.28 5.72
CA ALA A 222 -7.53 -3.11 6.46
C ALA A 222 -7.12 -3.12 7.95
N ASP A 223 -6.93 -4.31 8.51
CA ASP A 223 -6.51 -4.50 9.90
C ASP A 223 -4.99 -4.55 10.08
N ALA A 224 -4.25 -5.12 9.11
CA ALA A 224 -2.79 -5.24 9.16
C ALA A 224 -2.11 -4.82 7.85
N ARG A 225 -0.87 -4.33 7.95
CA ARG A 225 -0.07 -3.93 6.78
C ARG A 225 0.43 -5.17 6.01
N PHE A 226 -0.04 -5.31 4.78
CA PHE A 226 0.50 -6.22 3.76
C PHE A 226 1.25 -5.43 2.69
N ALA A 227 2.35 -5.98 2.19
CA ALA A 227 3.17 -5.39 1.12
C ALA A 227 3.09 -6.17 -0.21
N LEU A 228 2.59 -7.41 -0.18
CA LEU A 228 2.51 -8.30 -1.33
C LEU A 228 1.30 -9.23 -1.25
N LEU A 229 0.64 -9.43 -2.40
CA LEU A 229 -0.33 -10.48 -2.66
C LEU A 229 0.20 -11.34 -3.81
N ILE A 230 0.34 -12.64 -3.59
CA ILE A 230 0.66 -13.66 -4.60
C ILE A 230 -0.61 -14.47 -4.87
N VAL A 231 -0.83 -14.84 -6.14
CA VAL A 231 -1.96 -15.64 -6.66
C VAL A 231 -1.44 -16.68 -7.66
#